data_AF-A0A946HZY0-F1
#
_entry.id   AF-A0A946HZY0-F1
#
_cell.length_a   1.000
_cell.length_b   1.000
_cell.length_c   1.000
_cell.angle_alpha   90.00
_cell.angle_beta   90.00
_cell.angle_gamma   90.00
#
_symmetry.space_group_name_H-M   'P 1'
#
loop_
_entity.id
_entity.type
_entity.pdbx_description
1 polymer ?
#
loop_
_entity_poly.entity_id
_entity_poly.type
_entity_poly.pdbx_seq_one_letter_code
_entity_poly.pdbx_strand_id
1 'polypeptide(L)'
;MFHRFAAGTATALTVALLPYLAQAQQLPCGERDKILTKLGTDYAERQVSVGLASNGSVLEVMASPGGTWTMILTKPEGGSCIVATGRSWEDVQPVANAPMPHDIPSNIPIDIPSG
;
A
#
# COMPACT_ATOMS: atom_id res chain seq x y z
N MET A 1 63.67 -37.75 16.99
CA MET A 1 63.04 -36.93 18.04
C MET A 1 61.55 -36.82 17.71
N PHE A 2 60.71 -37.42 18.54
CA PHE A 2 59.28 -37.63 18.33
C PHE A 2 58.49 -36.32 18.33
N HIS A 3 57.56 -36.14 17.38
CA HIS A 3 56.38 -35.29 17.59
C HIS A 3 55.13 -36.01 17.05
N ARG A 4 54.41 -36.63 17.99
CA ARG A 4 52.99 -36.96 17.87
C ARG A 4 52.22 -35.73 18.35
N PHE A 5 51.31 -35.18 17.57
CA PHE A 5 50.13 -34.48 18.11
C PHE A 5 48.96 -34.63 17.14
N ALA A 6 48.07 -35.58 17.47
CA ALA A 6 46.70 -35.63 17.00
C ALA A 6 45.82 -35.19 18.18
N ALA A 7 44.95 -34.20 17.97
CA ALA A 7 43.76 -33.95 18.78
C ALA A 7 42.88 -32.95 18.04
N GLY A 8 41.97 -33.47 17.21
CA GLY A 8 40.89 -32.69 16.63
C GLY A 8 39.75 -32.54 17.64
N THR A 9 39.28 -31.31 17.84
CA THR A 9 37.99 -31.02 18.46
C THR A 9 37.20 -30.15 17.49
N ALA A 10 36.36 -30.79 16.68
CA ALA A 10 35.40 -30.09 15.84
C ALA A 10 34.21 -29.66 16.72
N THR A 11 34.17 -28.39 17.10
CA THR A 11 33.01 -27.78 17.76
C THR A 11 31.90 -27.66 16.73
N ALA A 12 30.89 -28.52 16.82
CA ALA A 12 29.69 -28.43 15.99
C ALA A 12 28.88 -27.19 16.42
N LEU A 13 28.93 -26.12 15.61
CA LEU A 13 28.03 -24.97 15.73
C LEU A 13 26.62 -25.41 15.33
N THR A 14 25.74 -25.65 16.29
CA THR A 14 24.30 -25.80 16.02
C THR A 14 23.71 -24.42 15.71
N VAL A 15 23.57 -24.11 14.42
CA VAL A 15 22.84 -22.93 13.97
C VAL A 15 21.35 -23.15 14.24
N ALA A 16 20.80 -22.47 15.25
CA ALA A 16 19.36 -22.46 15.51
C ALA A 16 18.65 -21.70 14.37
N LEU A 17 17.88 -22.41 13.55
CA LEU A 17 16.98 -21.84 12.56
C LEU A 17 15.76 -21.24 13.28
N LEU A 18 15.82 -19.96 13.64
CA LEU A 18 14.64 -19.23 14.10
C LEU A 18 13.71 -19.00 12.91
N PRO A 19 12.43 -19.43 12.96
CA PRO A 19 11.48 -19.11 11.90
C PRO A 19 11.23 -17.60 11.93
N TYR A 20 11.60 -16.92 10.84
CA TYR A 20 11.29 -15.51 10.64
C TYR A 20 9.77 -15.40 10.39
N LEU A 21 9.01 -15.05 11.44
CA LEU A 21 7.59 -14.74 11.26
C LEU A 21 7.50 -13.43 10.47
N ALA A 22 7.01 -13.51 9.23
CA ALA A 22 6.70 -12.34 8.44
C ALA A 22 5.63 -11.51 9.18
N GLN A 23 6.00 -10.31 9.64
CA GLN A 23 5.04 -9.37 10.23
C GLN A 23 4.22 -8.76 9.10
N ALA A 24 3.01 -9.25 8.90
CA ALA A 24 2.04 -8.56 8.06
C ALA A 24 1.77 -7.18 8.69
N GLN A 25 2.08 -6.10 7.97
CA GLN A 25 1.76 -4.75 8.44
C GLN A 25 0.24 -4.63 8.52
N GLN A 26 -0.29 -4.61 9.74
CA GLN A 26 -1.71 -4.36 9.97
C GLN A 26 -2.00 -2.91 9.58
N LEU A 27 -2.81 -2.73 8.55
CA LEU A 27 -3.24 -1.41 8.12
C LEU A 27 -4.13 -0.77 9.21
N PRO A 28 -3.97 0.54 9.50
CA PRO A 28 -4.89 1.24 10.39
C PRO A 28 -6.28 1.33 9.76
N CYS A 29 -7.28 0.73 10.39
CA CYS A 29 -8.65 0.68 9.87
C CYS A 29 -9.68 1.21 10.87
N GLY A 30 -10.82 1.68 10.37
CA GLY A 30 -11.93 2.20 11.18
C GLY A 30 -13.15 2.57 10.34
N GLU A 31 -14.10 3.28 10.98
CA GLU A 31 -15.24 3.86 10.26
C GLU A 31 -14.77 4.98 9.34
N ARG A 32 -15.23 4.96 8.08
CA ARG A 32 -14.88 5.94 7.05
C ARG A 32 -15.02 7.37 7.55
N ASP A 33 -16.17 7.72 8.12
CA ASP A 33 -16.48 9.09 8.53
C ASP A 33 -15.57 9.59 9.66
N LYS A 34 -15.15 8.70 10.57
CA LYS A 34 -14.17 9.04 11.61
C LYS A 34 -12.80 9.32 11.01
N ILE A 35 -12.37 8.52 10.02
CA ILE A 35 -11.11 8.75 9.32
C ILE A 35 -11.17 10.09 8.57
N LEU A 36 -12.21 10.33 7.77
CA LEU A 36 -12.36 11.57 7.02
C LEU A 36 -12.45 12.80 7.92
N THR A 37 -13.17 12.71 9.04
CA THR A 37 -13.25 13.80 10.03
C THR A 37 -11.87 14.10 10.61
N LYS A 38 -11.11 13.07 10.98
CA LYS A 38 -9.75 13.22 11.50
C LYS A 38 -8.81 13.84 10.46
N LEU A 39 -8.82 13.35 9.22
CA LEU A 39 -7.99 13.88 8.13
C LEU A 39 -8.32 15.35 7.83
N GLY A 40 -9.61 15.68 7.77
CA GLY A 40 -10.07 17.05 7.53
C GLY A 40 -9.75 18.01 8.68
N THR A 41 -9.78 17.54 9.93
CA THR A 41 -9.52 18.37 11.12
C THR A 41 -8.03 18.55 11.38
N ASP A 42 -7.26 17.47 11.34
CA ASP A 42 -5.87 17.45 11.79
C ASP A 42 -4.88 17.84 10.66
N TYR A 43 -5.25 17.58 9.41
CA TYR A 43 -4.36 17.75 8.25
C TYR A 43 -4.92 18.67 7.16
N ALA A 44 -6.16 19.18 7.33
CA ALA A 44 -6.89 19.92 6.30
C ALA A 44 -7.01 19.15 4.97
N GLU A 45 -6.96 17.82 5.03
CA GLU A 45 -7.08 16.96 3.85
C GLU A 45 -8.55 16.79 3.46
N ARG A 46 -8.85 16.95 2.17
CA ARG A 46 -10.18 16.75 1.57
C ARG A 46 -10.08 15.74 0.45
N GLN A 47 -11.16 15.02 0.19
CA GLN A 47 -11.21 14.07 -0.91
C GLN A 47 -11.02 14.79 -2.25
N VAL A 48 -10.01 14.38 -3.01
CA VAL A 48 -9.66 14.92 -4.34
C VAL A 48 -9.87 13.89 -5.45
N SER A 49 -9.92 12.61 -5.12
CA SER A 49 -10.18 11.54 -6.10
C SER A 49 -10.86 10.33 -5.47
N VAL A 50 -11.57 9.56 -6.29
CA VAL A 50 -12.27 8.33 -5.91
C VAL A 50 -12.32 7.35 -7.09
N GLY A 51 -12.20 6.06 -6.81
CA GLY A 51 -12.31 5.01 -7.82
C GLY A 51 -12.81 3.68 -7.23
N LEU A 52 -13.53 2.91 -8.04
CA LEU A 52 -13.97 1.56 -7.71
C LEU A 52 -12.94 0.54 -8.23
N ALA A 53 -12.43 -0.30 -7.35
CA ALA A 53 -11.54 -1.40 -7.70
C ALA A 53 -12.34 -2.63 -8.18
N SER A 54 -11.69 -3.54 -8.91
CA SER A 54 -12.31 -4.77 -9.42
C SER A 54 -12.87 -5.68 -8.32
N ASN A 55 -12.31 -5.63 -7.13
CA ASN A 55 -12.79 -6.37 -5.96
C ASN A 55 -13.98 -5.68 -5.24
N GLY A 56 -14.55 -4.62 -5.82
CA GLY A 56 -15.65 -3.84 -5.27
C GLY A 56 -15.24 -2.85 -4.17
N SER A 57 -13.96 -2.78 -3.80
CA SER A 57 -13.50 -1.79 -2.83
C SER A 57 -13.44 -0.39 -3.45
N VAL A 58 -13.65 0.64 -2.64
CA VAL A 58 -13.52 2.05 -3.05
C VAL A 58 -12.18 2.59 -2.58
N LEU A 59 -11.33 3.01 -3.52
CA LEU A 59 -10.10 3.75 -3.25
C LEU A 59 -10.43 5.25 -3.26
N GLU A 60 -10.00 5.96 -2.22
CA GLU A 60 -10.18 7.40 -2.09
C GLU A 60 -8.85 8.07 -1.80
N VAL A 61 -8.61 9.22 -2.42
CA VAL A 61 -7.43 10.05 -2.20
C VAL A 61 -7.86 11.34 -1.54
N MET A 62 -7.22 11.70 -0.44
CA MET A 62 -7.41 12.94 0.27
C MET A 62 -6.12 13.75 0.21
N ALA A 63 -6.23 15.04 -0.06
CA ALA A 63 -5.08 15.94 -0.13
C ALA A 63 -5.40 17.29 0.53
N SER A 64 -4.38 17.92 1.10
CA SER A 64 -4.46 19.26 1.65
C SER A 64 -3.82 20.28 0.70
N PRO A 65 -4.22 21.56 0.75
CA PRO A 65 -3.51 22.63 0.04
C PRO A 65 -2.02 22.75 0.46
N GLY A 66 -1.66 22.25 1.65
CA GLY A 66 -0.28 22.18 2.14
C GLY A 66 0.53 21.01 1.60
N GLY A 67 -0.05 20.19 0.72
CA GLY A 67 0.60 19.09 0.03
C GLY A 67 0.67 17.78 0.82
N THR A 68 0.07 17.69 2.01
CA THR A 68 -0.12 16.38 2.68
C THR A 68 -1.19 15.58 1.95
N TRP A 69 -1.07 14.26 1.96
CA TRP A 69 -2.07 13.39 1.37
C TRP A 69 -2.18 12.04 2.09
N THR A 70 -3.36 11.46 1.97
CA THR A 70 -3.69 10.12 2.49
C THR A 70 -4.50 9.37 1.43
N MET A 71 -4.27 8.05 1.32
CA MET A 71 -5.13 7.14 0.57
C MET A 71 -5.85 6.20 1.53
N ILE A 72 -7.15 6.01 1.33
CA ILE A 72 -7.95 5.01 2.04
C ILE A 72 -8.60 4.03 1.08
N LEU A 73 -8.76 2.79 1.53
CA LEU A 73 -9.49 1.75 0.84
C LEU A 73 -10.67 1.30 1.71
N THR A 74 -11.88 1.46 1.19
CA THR A 74 -13.13 1.05 1.83
C THR A 74 -13.61 -0.26 1.22
N LYS A 75 -13.82 -1.29 2.03
CA LYS A 75 -14.21 -2.62 1.54
C LYS A 75 -15.73 -2.74 1.37
N PRO A 76 -16.23 -3.64 0.49
CA PRO A 76 -17.65 -3.92 0.35
C PRO A 76 -18.31 -4.37 1.65
N GLU A 77 -17.62 -5.21 2.43
CA GLU A 77 -18.05 -5.67 3.76
C GLU A 77 -18.07 -4.56 4.83
N GLY A 78 -17.63 -3.36 4.47
CA GLY A 78 -17.54 -2.20 5.34
C GLY A 78 -16.13 -1.97 5.91
N GLY A 79 -15.98 -0.84 6.60
CA GLY A 79 -14.70 -0.39 7.15
C GLY A 79 -13.76 0.18 6.09
N SER A 80 -12.96 1.15 6.51
CA SER A 80 -11.97 1.84 5.68
C SER A 80 -10.59 1.73 6.32
N CYS A 81 -9.57 1.46 5.51
CA CYS A 81 -8.20 1.34 5.96
C CYS A 81 -7.32 2.40 5.29
N ILE A 82 -6.41 3.01 6.04
CA ILE A 82 -5.37 3.87 5.50
C ILE A 82 -4.35 2.97 4.80
N VAL A 83 -4.18 3.12 3.49
CA VAL A 83 -3.27 2.29 2.68
C VAL A 83 -1.97 3.00 2.33
N ALA A 84 -1.97 4.33 2.32
CA ALA A 84 -0.77 5.15 2.12
C ALA A 84 -0.96 6.56 2.71
N THR A 85 0.15 7.21 3.07
CA THR A 85 0.19 8.60 3.53
C THR A 85 1.47 9.25 3.00
N GLY A 86 1.47 10.56 2.81
CA GLY A 86 2.66 11.25 2.34
C GLY A 86 2.55 12.77 2.31
N ARG A 87 3.49 13.37 1.59
CA ARG A 87 3.59 14.82 1.34
C ARG A 87 3.89 15.05 -0.14
N SER A 88 3.96 16.32 -0.52
CA SER A 88 4.23 16.78 -1.89
C SER A 88 3.20 16.24 -2.88
N TRP A 89 1.91 16.33 -2.53
CA TRP A 89 0.82 16.06 -3.48
C TRP A 89 0.86 17.08 -4.61
N GLU A 90 0.77 16.60 -5.85
CA GLU A 90 0.78 17.43 -7.05
C GLU A 90 -0.35 16.97 -7.98
N ASP A 91 -1.10 17.93 -8.51
CA ASP A 91 -2.03 17.66 -9.60
C ASP A 91 -1.23 17.61 -10.90
N VAL A 92 -1.20 16.43 -11.53
CA VAL A 92 -0.53 16.22 -12.81
C VAL A 92 -1.53 16.34 -13.95
N GLN A 93 -1.11 17.03 -15.02
CA GLN A 93 -1.86 17.00 -16.28
C GLN A 93 -1.73 15.60 -16.90
N PRO A 94 -2.81 15.01 -17.42
CA PRO A 94 -2.72 13.74 -18.13
C PRO A 94 -1.73 13.86 -19.29
N VAL A 95 -0.68 13.05 -19.27
CA VAL A 95 0.29 13.02 -20.37
C VAL A 95 -0.33 12.21 -21.51
N ALA A 96 -0.71 12.89 -22.59
CA ALA A 96 -1.25 12.25 -23.79
C ALA A 96 -0.11 11.59 -24.57
N ASN A 97 0.27 10.37 -24.17
CA ASN A 97 1.33 9.61 -24.83
C ASN A 97 0.84 8.83 -26.08
N ALA A 98 -0.46 8.88 -26.37
CA ALA A 98 -1.08 8.34 -27.58
C ALA A 98 -2.36 9.14 -27.92
N PRO A 99 -2.79 9.17 -29.19
CA PRO A 99 -4.12 9.66 -29.55
C PRO A 99 -5.18 8.91 -28.73
N MET A 100 -6.06 9.65 -28.05
CA MET A 100 -7.22 9.07 -27.38
C MET A 100 -8.04 8.29 -28.42
N PRO A 101 -8.31 7.00 -28.21
CA PRO A 101 -9.18 6.25 -29.11
C PRO A 101 -10.54 6.95 -29.17
N HIS A 102 -11.03 7.22 -30.39
CA HIS A 102 -12.32 7.89 -30.58
C HIS A 102 -13.52 6.96 -30.26
N ASP A 103 -13.28 5.65 -30.16
CA ASP A 103 -14.29 4.61 -29.93
C ASP A 103 -13.98 3.81 -28.64
N ILE A 104 -13.94 4.48 -27.48
CA ILE A 104 -13.84 3.79 -26.19
C ILE A 104 -15.22 3.21 -25.83
N PRO A 105 -15.37 1.87 -25.68
CA PRO A 105 -16.63 1.29 -25.25
C PRO A 105 -16.95 1.71 -23.82
N SER A 106 -18.23 1.96 -23.52
CA SER A 106 -18.68 2.39 -22.19
C SER A 106 -18.57 1.30 -21.10
N ASN A 107 -18.17 0.07 -21.46
CA ASN A 107 -18.06 -1.07 -20.55
C ASN A 107 -16.70 -1.77 -20.70
N ILE A 108 -15.61 -1.01 -20.56
CA ILE A 108 -14.26 -1.61 -20.50
C ILE A 108 -14.19 -2.51 -19.26
N PRO A 109 -13.83 -3.79 -19.41
CA PRO A 109 -13.58 -4.67 -18.26
C PRO A 109 -12.48 -4.08 -17.37
N ILE A 110 -12.73 -4.04 -16.06
CA ILE A 110 -11.77 -3.53 -15.05
C ILE A 110 -10.65 -4.57 -14.77
N ASP A 111 -10.83 -5.81 -15.24
CA ASP A 111 -9.87 -6.89 -15.09
C ASP A 111 -8.66 -6.68 -15.99
N ILE A 112 -7.65 -5.98 -15.47
CA ILE A 112 -6.32 -5.93 -16.09
C ILE A 112 -5.70 -7.33 -15.93
N PRO A 113 -5.32 -8.02 -17.03
CA PRO A 113 -4.65 -9.31 -16.92
C PRO A 113 -3.35 -9.10 -16.14
N SER A 114 -3.27 -9.70 -14.95
CA SER A 114 -2.02 -9.89 -14.23
C SER A 114 -1.18 -10.87 -15.06
N GLY A 115 -0.19 -10.34 -15.78
CA GLY A 115 0.79 -11.15 -16.52
C GLY A 115 1.56 -12.11 -15.62
#